data_AF-A0A2K1J399-F1
#
_entry.id   AF-A0A2K1J399-F1
#
_cell.length_a   1.000
_cell.length_b   1.000
_cell.length_c   1.000
_cell.angle_alpha   90.00
_cell.angle_beta   90.00
_cell.angle_gamma   90.00
#
_symmetry.space_group_name_H-M   'P 1'
#
loop_
_entity.id
_entity.type
_entity.pdbx_description
1 polymer ?
#
loop_
_entity_poly.entity_id
_entity_poly.type
_entity_poly.pdbx_seq_one_letter_code
_entity_poly.pdbx_strand_id
1 'polypeptide(L)' 'MEDGALMHRSSQPRLWREVHQMRMLNWPANSPDLNIIENLWKMVKDFIQK' A
#
# COMPACT_ATOMS: atom_id res chain seq x y z
N MET A 1 1.29 0.05 -5.89
CA MET A 1 2.09 0.42 -4.71
C MET A 1 1.35 -0.13 -3.52
N GLU A 2 1.99 -1.00 -2.76
CA GLU A 2 1.44 -1.70 -1.60
C GLU A 2 2.48 -1.63 -0.50
N ASP A 3 2.06 -1.72 0.76
CA ASP A 3 2.98 -1.71 1.88
C ASP A 3 3.69 -3.07 2.06
N GLY A 4 4.51 -3.15 3.09
CA GLY A 4 5.23 -4.37 3.45
C GLY A 4 4.42 -5.39 4.25
N ALA A 5 3.09 -5.41 4.22
CA ALA A 5 2.34 -6.42 4.98
C ALA A 5 2.60 -7.84 4.47
N LEU A 6 2.55 -8.83 5.37
CA LEU A 6 2.85 -10.24 5.04
C LEU A 6 1.94 -10.79 3.93
N MET A 7 0.67 -10.39 3.93
CA MET A 7 -0.29 -10.82 2.92
C MET A 7 0.14 -10.41 1.51
N HIS A 8 0.67 -9.19 1.32
CA HIS A 8 1.17 -8.72 0.02
C HIS A 8 2.43 -9.47 -0.43
N ARG A 9 3.19 -10.07 0.49
CA ARG A 9 4.41 -10.85 0.18
C ARG A 9 4.19 -12.35 0.02
N SER A 10 2.96 -12.84 0.23
CA SER A 10 2.65 -14.25 0.07
C SER A 10 2.75 -14.71 -1.39
N SER A 11 2.88 -16.02 -1.61
CA SER A 11 3.16 -16.61 -2.94
C SER A 11 2.08 -16.32 -3.97
N GLN A 12 0.80 -16.38 -3.56
CA GLN A 12 -0.34 -16.22 -4.46
C GLN A 12 -0.47 -14.79 -5.04
N PRO A 13 -0.50 -13.71 -4.24
CA PRO A 13 -0.51 -12.35 -4.79
C PRO A 13 0.78 -12.02 -5.54
N ARG A 14 1.92 -12.61 -5.16
CA ARG A 14 3.15 -12.48 -5.95
C ARG A 14 2.98 -13.08 -7.35
N LEU A 15 2.51 -14.33 -7.45
CA LEU A 15 2.29 -15.00 -8.73
C LEU A 15 1.28 -14.23 -9.58
N TRP A 16 0.18 -13.77 -8.98
CA TRP A 16 -0.82 -12.96 -9.67
C TRP A 16 -0.16 -11.72 -10.31
N ARG A 17 0.67 -10.99 -9.55
CA ARG A 17 1.35 -9.80 -10.08
C ARG A 17 2.32 -10.13 -11.20
N GLU A 18 3.04 -11.24 -11.10
CA GLU A 18 3.96 -11.70 -12.15
C GLU A 18 3.22 -12.07 -13.45
N VAL A 19 2.12 -12.82 -13.35
CA VAL A 19 1.25 -13.17 -14.49
C VAL A 19 0.69 -11.93 -15.17
N HIS A 20 0.32 -10.92 -14.39
CA HIS A 20 -0.25 -9.66 -14.89
C HIS A 20 0.80 -8.56 -15.16
N GLN A 21 2.10 -8.90 -15.13
CA GLN A 21 3.21 -7.99 -15.41
C GLN A 21 3.16 -6.68 -14.59
N MET A 22 2.67 -6.76 -13.35
CA MET A 22 2.57 -5.60 -12.48
C MET A 22 3.92 -5.23 -11.90
N ARG A 23 4.33 -3.97 -12.11
CA ARG A 23 5.54 -3.43 -11.51
C ARG A 23 5.30 -3.04 -10.05
N MET A 24 6.09 -3.63 -9.15
CA MET A 24 6.11 -3.26 -7.74
C MET A 24 7.09 -2.12 -7.47
N LEU A 25 6.73 -1.23 -6.56
CA LEU A 25 7.64 -0.24 -5.98
C LEU A 25 8.34 -0.88 -4.78
N ASN A 26 9.64 -0.64 -4.62
CA ASN A 26 10.33 -1.03 -3.39
C ASN A 26 9.82 -0.16 -2.23
N TRP A 27 9.21 -0.79 -1.23
CA TRP A 27 8.58 -0.10 -0.11
C TRP A 27 9.43 -0.23 1.16
N PRO A 28 9.98 0.87 1.71
CA PRO A 28 10.70 0.81 2.97
C PRO A 28 9.77 0.47 4.14
N ALA A 29 10.30 -0.29 5.11
CA ALA A 29 9.54 -0.65 6.31
C ALA A 29 9.19 0.60 7.13
N ASN A 30 8.03 0.57 7.81
CA ASN A 30 7.57 1.63 8.72
C ASN A 30 7.54 3.04 8.11
N SER A 31 7.24 3.17 6.81
CA SER A 31 7.24 4.47 6.11
C SER A 31 5.84 4.88 5.62
N PRO A 32 4.86 5.10 6.52
CA PRO A 32 3.52 5.55 6.12
C PRO A 32 3.54 6.96 5.53
N ASP A 33 4.52 7.79 5.91
CA ASP A 33 4.74 9.15 5.40
C ASP A 33 4.98 9.19 3.88
N LEU A 34 5.54 8.13 3.30
CA LEU A 34 5.71 8.01 1.86
C LEU A 34 4.43 7.60 1.13
N ASN A 35 3.39 7.12 1.85
CA ASN A 35 2.17 6.62 1.27
C ASN A 35 1.12 7.73 1.12
N ILE A 36 0.87 8.14 -0.13
CA ILE A 36 -0.07 9.23 -0.45
C ILE A 36 -1.48 8.98 0.11
N ILE A 37 -1.90 7.72 0.28
CA ILE A 37 -3.23 7.41 0.84
C ILE A 37 -3.41 7.90 2.28
N GLU A 38 -2.33 8.05 3.05
CA GLU A 38 -2.41 8.58 4.43
C GLU A 38 -2.92 10.02 4.46
N ASN A 39 -2.58 10.81 3.44
CA ASN A 39 -3.13 12.17 3.29
C ASN A 39 -4.64 12.14 3.03
N LEU A 40 -5.11 11.17 2.23
CA LEU A 40 -6.54 10.99 1.98
C LEU A 40 -7.27 10.57 3.26
N TRP A 41 -6.71 9.61 4.01
CA TRP A 41 -7.28 9.20 5.29
C TRP A 41 -7.35 10.34 6.30
N LYS A 42 -6.34 11.22 6.33
CA LYS A 42 -6.38 12.44 7.12
C LYS A 42 -7.57 13.33 6.72
N MET A 43 -7.71 13.64 5.43
CA MET A 43 -8.84 14.45 4.95
C MET A 43 -10.20 13.84 5.28
N VAL A 44 -10.34 12.52 5.15
CA VAL A 44 -11.58 11.81 5.49
C VAL A 44 -11.87 11.89 6.99
N LYS A 45 -10.86 11.68 7.85
CA LYS A 45 -11.01 11.83 9.31
C LYS A 45 -11.40 13.25 9.69
N ASP A 46 -10.76 14.25 9.10
CA ASP A 46 -11.06 15.67 9.33
C ASP A 46 -12.47 16.05 8.86
N PHE A 47 -13.01 15.35 7.85
CA PHE A 47 -14.39 15.54 7.39
C PHE A 47 -15.42 14.88 8.31
N ILE A 48 -15.13 13.67 8.80
CA ILE A 48 -16.05 12.90 9.67
C ILE A 48 -16.09 13.46 11.10
N GLN A 49 -14.99 14.02 11.59
CA GLN A 49 -14.85 14.52 12.97
C GLN A 49 -15.29 15.98 13.15
N LYS A 50 -15.79 16.63 12.09
CA LYS A 50 -16.47 17.93 12.16
C LYS A 50 -17.93 17.76 12.54
#